data_AF-A0A0E3SBZ9-F1
#
_entry.id   AF-A0A0E3SBZ9-F1
#
_cell.length_a   1.000
_cell.length_b   1.000
_cell.length_c   1.000
_cell.angle_alpha   90.00
_cell.angle_beta   90.00
_cell.angle_gamma   90.00
#
_symmetry.space_group_name_H-M   'P 1'
#
loop_
_entity.id
_entity.type
_entity.pdbx_description
1 polymer ?
#
loop_
_entity_poly.entity_id
_entity_poly.type
_entity_poly.pdbx_seq_one_letter_code
_entity_poly.pdbx_strand_id
1 'polypeptide(L)'
;MVFDALNPFAAKNITNIGGTGASYKWGLGDPQDIKKLEPKLNLIKEFRTSELVAYSRLPLAMHAIVRVMDTIPTLRRMNRVLLYRF
;
A
#
# COMPACT_ATOMS: atom_id res chain seq x y z
N MET A 1 -12.32 -8.87 -1.57
CA MET A 1 -11.44 -8.20 -2.54
C MET A 1 -10.11 -7.89 -1.88
N VAL A 2 -8.99 -8.19 -2.54
CA VAL A 2 -7.63 -7.91 -2.04
C VAL A 2 -6.86 -7.17 -3.12
N PHE A 3 -6.23 -6.06 -2.77
CA PHE A 3 -5.38 -5.29 -3.67
C PHE A 3 -4.36 -4.46 -2.89
N ASP A 4 -3.24 -4.12 -3.52
CA ASP A 4 -2.28 -3.16 -3.01
C ASP A 4 -2.72 -1.72 -3.35
N ALA A 5 -2.42 -0.79 -2.44
CA ALA A 5 -2.71 0.61 -2.63
C ALA A 5 -1.53 1.47 -2.17
N LEU A 6 -1.18 2.46 -3.00
CA LEU A 6 -0.26 3.51 -2.63
C LEU A 6 -1.00 4.68 -1.99
N ASN A 7 -0.35 5.39 -1.07
CA ASN A 7 -0.87 6.69 -0.65
C ASN A 7 -0.75 7.75 -1.78
N PRO A 8 -1.50 8.86 -1.72
CA PRO A 8 -1.49 9.87 -2.79
C PRO A 8 -0.10 10.47 -3.04
N PHE A 9 0.72 10.61 -2.00
CA PHE A 9 2.08 11.11 -2.13
C PHE A 9 2.95 10.15 -2.95
N ALA A 10 2.93 8.85 -2.65
CA ALA A 10 3.68 7.84 -3.38
C ALA A 10 3.19 7.68 -4.81
N ALA A 11 1.87 7.61 -5.01
CA ALA A 11 1.26 7.54 -6.35
C ALA A 11 1.70 8.72 -7.23
N LYS A 12 1.84 9.93 -6.67
CA LYS A 12 2.29 11.10 -7.40
C LYS A 12 3.78 11.08 -7.75
N ASN A 13 4.62 10.54 -6.85
CA ASN A 13 6.09 10.61 -6.99
C ASN A 13 6.69 9.36 -7.67
N ILE A 14 6.00 8.22 -7.66
CA ILE A 14 6.44 7.01 -8.36
C ILE A 14 5.91 7.08 -9.80
N THR A 15 6.76 7.55 -10.69
CA THR A 15 6.41 7.78 -12.12
C THR A 15 6.86 6.66 -13.04
N ASN A 16 7.71 5.73 -12.57
CA ASN A 16 8.25 4.64 -13.37
C ASN A 16 7.92 3.28 -12.73
N ILE A 17 6.89 2.62 -13.27
CA ILE A 17 6.53 1.25 -12.90
C ILE A 17 7.33 0.30 -13.79
N GLY A 18 8.58 0.03 -13.41
CA GLY A 18 9.40 -1.03 -14.01
C GLY A 18 9.59 -0.95 -15.53
N GLY A 19 9.64 0.25 -16.11
CA GLY A 19 9.84 0.44 -17.55
C GLY A 19 8.61 0.13 -18.42
N THR A 20 7.45 -0.13 -17.82
CA THR A 20 6.20 -0.44 -18.54
C THR A 20 5.54 0.78 -19.21
N GLY A 21 6.02 2.00 -18.91
CA GLY A 21 5.36 3.25 -19.29
C GLY A 21 4.09 3.56 -18.48
N ALA A 22 3.69 2.69 -17.55
CA ALA A 22 2.55 2.92 -16.68
C ALA A 22 2.87 3.93 -15.57
N SER A 23 1.85 4.70 -15.18
CA SER A 23 1.89 5.66 -14.08
C SER A 23 0.67 5.48 -13.18
N TYR A 24 0.85 5.69 -11.88
CA TYR A 24 -0.28 5.77 -10.96
C TYR A 24 -1.08 7.04 -11.25
N LYS A 25 -2.41 6.91 -11.34
CA LYS A 25 -3.32 8.06 -11.55
C LYS A 25 -4.00 8.53 -10.28
N TRP A 26 -4.03 7.68 -9.26
CA TRP A 26 -4.66 7.94 -7.99
C TRP A 26 -3.90 7.18 -6.90
N GLY A 27 -4.08 7.63 -5.66
CA GLY A 27 -3.63 6.91 -4.47
C GLY A 27 -4.73 6.97 -3.43
N LEU A 28 -4.70 6.03 -2.49
CA LEU A 28 -5.67 5.94 -1.41
C LEU A 28 -5.03 6.45 -0.12
N GLY A 29 -5.58 7.53 0.44
CA GLY A 29 -5.13 8.11 1.70
C GLY A 29 -5.63 7.27 2.87
N ASP A 30 -6.91 7.46 3.20
CA ASP A 30 -7.62 6.65 4.19
C ASP A 30 -8.31 5.46 3.49
N PRO A 31 -8.04 4.20 3.89
CA PRO A 31 -8.81 3.05 3.40
C PRO A 31 -10.33 3.17 3.55
N GLN A 32 -10.83 3.95 4.53
CA GLN A 32 -12.26 4.16 4.70
C GLN A 32 -12.87 5.01 3.57
N ASP A 33 -12.07 5.79 2.84
CA ASP A 33 -12.55 6.62 1.73
C ASP A 33 -13.14 5.79 0.58
N ILE A 34 -12.77 4.50 0.46
CA ILE A 34 -13.38 3.57 -0.50
C ILE A 34 -14.90 3.48 -0.33
N LYS A 35 -15.42 3.66 0.89
CA LYS A 35 -16.86 3.65 1.16
C LYS A 35 -17.62 4.80 0.47
N LYS A 36 -16.93 5.88 0.09
CA LYS A 36 -17.52 6.98 -0.69
C LYS A 36 -17.80 6.57 -2.13
N LEU A 37 -17.07 5.58 -2.65
CA LEU A 37 -17.24 5.04 -3.99
C LEU A 37 -18.19 3.84 -4.00
N GLU A 38 -18.04 2.93 -3.03
CA GLU A 38 -18.90 1.76 -2.88
C GLU A 38 -19.19 1.51 -1.38
N PRO A 39 -20.36 1.93 -0.88
CA PRO A 39 -20.71 1.85 0.54
C PRO A 39 -20.74 0.43 1.12
N LYS A 40 -20.97 -0.60 0.29
CA LYS A 40 -21.02 -2.00 0.75
C LYS A 40 -19.64 -2.57 1.06
N LEU A 41 -18.56 -1.95 0.57
CA LEU A 41 -17.20 -2.40 0.86
C LEU A 41 -16.81 -2.07 2.31
N ASN A 42 -16.61 -3.12 3.09
CA ASN A 42 -16.12 -3.04 4.46
C ASN A 42 -14.65 -3.43 4.51
N LEU A 43 -13.81 -2.54 5.02
CA LEU A 43 -12.41 -2.83 5.30
C LEU A 43 -12.33 -3.88 6.41
N ILE A 44 -11.73 -5.02 6.11
CA ILE A 44 -11.50 -6.10 7.07
C ILE A 44 -10.11 -5.98 7.68
N LYS A 45 -9.09 -5.77 6.85
CA LYS A 45 -7.70 -5.67 7.32
C LYS A 45 -6.85 -4.81 6.39
N GLU A 46 -5.99 -4.02 7.00
CA GLU A 46 -4.82 -3.40 6.36
C GLU A 46 -3.59 -4.20 6.75
N PHE A 47 -2.87 -4.74 5.77
CA PHE A 47 -1.62 -5.45 5.97
C PHE A 47 -0.45 -4.51 5.72
N ARG A 48 0.47 -4.49 6.67
CA ARG A 48 1.80 -3.89 6.49
C ARG A 48 2.67 -4.79 5.64
N THR A 49 3.69 -4.22 5.00
CA THR A 49 4.68 -4.98 4.23
C THR A 49 5.32 -6.09 5.07
N SER A 50 5.57 -5.83 6.35
CA SER A 50 6.14 -6.78 7.32
C SER A 50 5.20 -7.94 7.70
N GLU A 51 3.89 -7.81 7.48
CA GLU A 51 2.90 -8.87 7.73
C GLU A 51 2.67 -9.79 6.52
N LEU A 52 3.22 -9.44 5.35
CA LEU A 52 3.04 -10.24 4.14
C LEU A 52 3.88 -11.51 4.21
N VAL A 53 3.33 -12.65 3.76
CA VAL A 53 4.05 -13.93 3.72
C VAL A 53 5.36 -13.82 2.91
N ALA A 54 5.32 -13.05 1.82
CA ALA A 54 6.47 -12.80 0.96
C ALA A 54 7.55 -11.90 1.60
N TYR A 55 7.25 -11.23 2.73
CA TYR A 55 8.22 -10.40 3.43
C TYR A 55 9.49 -11.17 3.78
N SER A 56 9.34 -12.42 4.22
CA SER A 56 10.45 -13.34 4.54
C SER A 56 11.40 -13.63 3.37
N ARG A 57 10.96 -13.37 2.13
CA ARG A 57 11.72 -13.61 0.91
C ARG A 57 12.50 -12.37 0.45
N LEU A 58 12.33 -11.24 1.13
CA LEU A 58 13.02 -10.01 0.77
C LEU A 58 14.50 -10.09 1.15
N PRO A 59 15.39 -9.40 0.41
CA PRO A 59 16.78 -9.24 0.83
C PRO A 59 16.86 -8.52 2.18
N LEU A 60 17.87 -8.81 2.99
CA LEU A 60 18.05 -8.23 4.33
C LEU A 60 18.05 -6.68 4.31
N ALA A 61 18.61 -6.08 3.25
CA ALA A 61 18.58 -4.63 3.05
C ALA A 61 17.14 -4.09 2.96
N MET A 62 16.25 -4.80 2.27
CA MET A 62 14.83 -4.43 2.18
C MET A 62 14.11 -4.60 3.52
N HIS A 63 14.46 -5.61 4.32
CA HIS A 63 13.95 -5.72 5.69
C HIS A 63 14.29 -4.49 6.53
N ALA A 64 15.53 -4.01 6.45
CA ALA A 64 15.98 -2.81 7.15
C ALA A 64 15.22 -1.56 6.67
N ILE A 65 15.07 -1.38 5.35
CA ILE A 65 14.29 -0.28 4.77
C ILE A 65 12.85 -0.29 5.27
N VAL A 66 12.16 -1.44 5.20
CA VAL A 66 10.77 -1.57 5.69
C VAL A 66 10.68 -1.21 7.16
N ARG A 67 11.63 -1.67 7.98
CA ARG A 67 11.64 -1.37 9.42
C ARG A 67 11.83 0.12 9.70
N VAL A 68 12.70 0.80 8.94
CA VAL A 68 12.88 2.26 9.04
C VAL A 68 11.60 2.98 8.61
N MET A 69 11.01 2.59 7.48
CA MET A 69 9.75 3.17 7.00
C MET A 69 8.60 3.01 8.00
N ASP A 70 8.52 1.88 8.69
CA ASP A 70 7.48 1.60 9.69
C ASP A 70 7.54 2.54 10.91
N THR A 71 8.68 3.18 11.18
CA THR A 71 8.81 4.17 12.27
C THR A 71 8.23 5.54 11.93
N ILE A 72 8.12 5.86 10.62
CA ILE A 72 7.63 7.15 10.14
C ILE A 72 6.19 6.97 9.65
N PRO A 73 5.17 7.55 10.33
CA PRO A 73 3.76 7.28 10.04
C PRO A 73 3.35 7.51 8.58
N THR A 74 3.94 8.51 7.91
CA THR A 74 3.69 8.83 6.51
C THR A 74 4.27 7.79 5.54
N LEU A 75 5.45 7.23 5.85
CA LEU A 75 6.09 6.18 5.05
C LEU A 75 5.50 4.80 5.33
N ARG A 76 5.07 4.54 6.56
CA ARG A 76 4.39 3.29 6.94
C ARG A 76 3.14 3.01 6.09
N ARG A 77 2.42 4.06 5.66
CA ARG A 77 1.22 3.94 4.80
C ARG A 77 1.50 4.10 3.32
N MET A 78 2.78 4.15 2.92
CA MET A 78 3.19 4.43 1.54
C MET A 78 2.74 3.35 0.57
N ASN A 79 2.87 2.07 0.96
CA ASN A 79 2.34 0.91 0.27
C ASN A 79 1.71 -0.03 1.31
N ARG A 80 0.54 -0.58 1.01
CA ARG A 80 -0.21 -1.48 1.87
C ARG A 80 -1.08 -2.42 1.06
N VAL A 81 -1.33 -3.61 1.59
CA VAL A 81 -2.31 -4.53 1.03
C VAL A 81 -3.60 -4.42 1.82
N LEU A 82 -4.72 -4.22 1.13
CA LEU A 82 -6.03 -4.01 1.74
C LEU A 82 -6.94 -5.18 1.44
N LEU A 83 -7.59 -5.70 2.48
CA LEU A 83 -8.63 -6.72 2.39
C LEU A 83 -9.97 -6.08 2.69
N TYR A 84 -10.86 -6.12 1.71
CA TYR A 84 -12.26 -5.72 1.82
C TYR A 84 -13.20 -6.89 1.64
N ARG A 85 -14.38 -6.78 2.25
CA ARG A 85 -15.53 -7.66 2.08
C ARG A 85 -16.74 -6.85 1.63
N PHE A 86 -17.60 -7.45 0.80
CA PHE A 86 -18.93 -6.94 0.47
C PHE A 86 -19.96 -7.37 1.52
#